data_AF-A0A0D2K150-F1
#
_entry.id   AF-A0A0D2K150-F1
#
_cell.length_a   1.000
_cell.length_b   1.000
_cell.length_c   1.000
_cell.angle_alpha   90.00
_cell.angle_beta   90.00
_cell.angle_gamma   90.00
#
_symmetry.space_group_name_H-M   'P 1'
#
loop_
_entity.id
_entity.type
_entity.pdbx_description
1 polymer ?
#
loop_
_entity_poly.entity_id
_entity_poly.type
_entity_poly.pdbx_seq_one_letter_code
_entity_poly.pdbx_strand_id
1 'polypeptide(L)'
;MCPDANFCEHYFDKLLEKFHPIVHAEGRGGKVQCKHGDGECTGNKYQLCVGRHTPPERNRDWFLRFLVCTWETRTMVYSRSIVSECLNKVDADKKVSSAVDACLEGSEGDGLMLQDARLVAKRGMQRSCTVAIEGTKRCIRDGGRWYDCPGGDKEEDFVRSLCDAYRAKTGKDSPLCPHAAHVSTSRKE
;
A
#
# COMPACT_ATOMS: atom_id res chain seq x y z
N MET A 1 5.30 12.46 -9.18
CA MET A 1 4.71 11.45 -8.29
C MET A 1 3.20 11.67 -8.28
N CYS A 2 2.38 10.62 -8.21
CA CYS A 2 0.91 10.72 -8.35
C CYS A 2 0.22 11.29 -7.07
N PRO A 3 -0.55 12.39 -7.17
CA PRO A 3 -1.26 12.96 -6.02
C PRO A 3 -2.33 12.03 -5.40
N ASP A 4 -3.01 11.21 -6.22
CA ASP A 4 -4.00 10.26 -5.73
C ASP A 4 -3.36 9.08 -4.98
N ALA A 5 -2.11 8.69 -5.34
CA ALA A 5 -1.33 7.73 -4.57
C ALA A 5 -0.98 8.28 -3.18
N ASN A 6 -0.46 9.52 -3.12
CA ASN A 6 -0.19 10.24 -1.87
C ASN A 6 -1.44 10.26 -0.95
N PHE A 7 -2.60 10.61 -1.50
CA PHE A 7 -3.85 10.58 -0.74
C PHE A 7 -4.15 9.19 -0.19
N CYS A 8 -4.08 8.15 -1.03
CA CYS A 8 -4.35 6.78 -0.59
C CYS A 8 -3.41 6.33 0.51
N GLU A 9 -2.12 6.61 0.39
CA GLU A 9 -1.12 6.19 1.39
C GLU A 9 -1.40 6.82 2.75
N HIS A 10 -1.72 8.12 2.81
CA HIS A 10 -2.13 8.78 4.06
C HIS A 10 -3.49 8.33 4.57
N TYR A 11 -4.44 8.07 3.66
CA TYR A 11 -5.78 7.61 4.01
C TYR A 11 -5.71 6.22 4.66
N PHE A 12 -4.96 5.30 4.07
CA PHE A 12 -4.81 3.95 4.57
C PHE A 12 -3.84 3.83 5.75
N ASP A 13 -2.85 4.72 5.93
CA ASP A 13 -2.02 4.73 7.15
C ASP A 13 -2.87 4.84 8.43
N LYS A 14 -3.84 5.75 8.44
CA LYS A 14 -4.78 5.91 9.56
C LYS A 14 -5.64 4.67 9.79
N LEU A 15 -6.12 4.07 8.71
CA LEU A 15 -6.92 2.84 8.81
C LEU A 15 -6.08 1.67 9.34
N LEU A 16 -4.86 1.52 8.82
CA LEU A 16 -3.97 0.41 9.13
C LEU A 16 -3.32 0.54 10.51
N GLU A 17 -3.33 1.71 11.15
CA GLU A 17 -3.03 1.83 12.58
C GLU A 17 -3.80 0.78 13.41
N LYS A 18 -5.09 0.59 13.11
CA LYS A 18 -5.95 -0.38 13.80
C LYS A 18 -5.87 -1.78 13.21
N PHE A 19 -5.74 -1.91 11.89
CA PHE A 19 -5.89 -3.18 11.17
C PHE A 19 -4.58 -3.87 10.77
N HIS A 20 -3.41 -3.30 11.05
CA HIS A 20 -2.11 -3.91 10.72
C HIS A 20 -1.88 -5.35 11.23
N PRO A 21 -2.50 -5.86 12.32
CA PRO A 21 -2.30 -7.25 12.72
C PRO A 21 -2.93 -8.26 11.74
N ILE A 22 -3.85 -7.81 10.89
CA ILE A 22 -4.57 -8.67 9.94
C ILE A 22 -4.42 -8.23 8.47
N VAL A 23 -3.67 -7.17 8.21
CA VAL A 23 -3.45 -6.61 6.87
C VAL A 23 -1.95 -6.43 6.61
N HIS A 24 -1.50 -6.91 5.46
CA HIS A 24 -0.20 -6.60 4.89
C HIS A 24 -0.39 -5.69 3.68
N ALA A 25 0.23 -4.51 3.70
CA ALA A 25 0.16 -3.51 2.64
C ALA A 25 1.34 -3.65 1.66
N GLU A 26 1.08 -3.48 0.37
CA GLU A 26 2.09 -3.50 -0.68
C GLU A 26 1.90 -2.29 -1.60
N GLY A 27 2.99 -1.55 -1.89
CA GLY A 27 3.01 -0.48 -2.88
C GLY A 27 3.41 -1.02 -4.26
N ARG A 28 2.72 -0.59 -5.33
CA ARG A 28 2.94 -1.07 -6.71
C ARG A 28 2.85 0.08 -7.72
N GLY A 29 3.71 0.07 -8.73
CA GLY A 29 3.77 0.95 -9.90
C GLY A 29 3.75 0.21 -11.26
N GLY A 30 3.44 0.92 -12.36
CA GLY A 30 3.17 0.30 -13.67
C GLY A 30 3.91 0.90 -14.87
N LYS A 31 4.34 0.00 -15.79
CA LYS A 31 5.13 0.11 -17.04
C LYS A 31 6.38 1.00 -17.01
N VAL A 32 7.43 0.54 -17.69
CA VAL A 32 8.81 1.09 -17.72
C VAL A 32 8.91 2.50 -18.35
N GLN A 33 7.76 3.16 -18.53
CA GLN A 33 7.66 4.60 -18.74
C GLN A 33 6.56 5.13 -17.81
N CYS A 34 6.96 5.90 -16.79
CA CYS A 34 6.06 6.43 -15.78
C CYS A 34 5.33 7.68 -16.29
N LYS A 35 4.05 7.84 -15.91
CA LYS A 35 3.19 8.94 -16.38
C LYS A 35 3.69 10.32 -15.95
N HIS A 36 4.36 10.40 -14.80
CA HIS A 36 4.89 11.63 -14.23
C HIS A 36 6.43 11.73 -14.38
N GLY A 37 6.99 11.06 -15.39
CA GLY A 37 8.41 11.11 -15.75
C GLY A 37 9.33 10.22 -14.90
N ASP A 38 10.63 10.28 -15.20
CA ASP A 38 11.66 9.38 -14.65
C ASP A 38 11.82 9.45 -13.15
N GLY A 39 11.48 10.61 -12.58
CA GLY A 39 11.36 10.75 -11.14
C GLY A 39 10.40 9.69 -10.59
N GLU A 40 9.15 9.66 -11.05
CA GLU A 40 8.16 8.68 -10.54
C GLU A 40 8.66 7.24 -10.67
N CYS A 41 9.37 6.92 -11.76
CA CYS A 41 9.99 5.60 -11.90
C CYS A 41 11.07 5.33 -10.85
N THR A 42 11.93 6.31 -10.57
CA THR A 42 12.92 6.25 -9.50
C THR A 42 12.26 6.04 -8.14
N GLY A 43 11.23 6.82 -7.82
CA GLY A 43 10.46 6.70 -6.58
C GLY A 43 9.79 5.33 -6.44
N ASN A 44 9.17 4.81 -7.50
CA ASN A 44 8.58 3.47 -7.50
C ASN A 44 9.64 2.38 -7.23
N LYS A 45 10.83 2.49 -7.83
CA LYS A 45 11.95 1.57 -7.56
C LYS A 45 12.33 1.61 -6.07
N TYR A 46 12.34 2.80 -5.46
CA TYR A 46 12.64 2.97 -4.02
C TYR A 46 11.62 2.26 -3.15
N GLN A 47 10.33 2.52 -3.40
CA GLN A 47 9.24 1.87 -2.69
C GLN A 47 9.29 0.34 -2.84
N LEU A 48 9.54 -0.18 -4.04
CA LEU A 48 9.64 -1.61 -4.30
C LEU A 48 10.81 -2.26 -3.55
N CYS A 49 12.00 -1.64 -3.57
CA CYS A 49 13.16 -2.18 -2.84
C CYS A 49 12.95 -2.14 -1.32
N VAL A 50 12.39 -1.06 -0.77
CA VAL A 50 12.10 -0.99 0.67
C VAL A 50 11.05 -2.01 1.06
N GLY A 51 9.95 -2.14 0.30
CA GLY A 51 8.93 -3.15 0.55
C GLY A 51 9.48 -4.58 0.48
N ARG A 52 10.37 -4.85 -0.48
CA ARG A 52 11.00 -6.17 -0.67
C ARG A 52 11.88 -6.61 0.50
N HIS A 53 12.55 -5.66 1.15
CA HIS A 53 13.54 -5.90 2.21
C HIS A 53 13.03 -5.57 3.62
N THR A 54 11.81 -5.03 3.74
CA THR A 54 11.15 -4.85 5.04
C THR A 54 10.59 -6.19 5.53
N PRO A 55 10.89 -6.60 6.79
CA PRO A 55 10.32 -7.81 7.36
C PRO A 55 8.77 -7.76 7.40
N PRO A 56 8.05 -8.87 7.15
CA PRO A 56 6.59 -8.86 7.12
C PRO A 56 5.93 -8.31 8.40
N GLU A 57 6.50 -8.59 9.56
CA GLU A 57 6.08 -8.11 10.88
C GLU A 57 6.38 -6.63 11.14
N ARG A 58 7.10 -5.97 10.22
CA ARG A 58 7.39 -4.53 10.22
C ARG A 58 6.70 -3.79 9.07
N ASN A 59 5.76 -4.45 8.37
CA ASN A 59 5.10 -3.86 7.21
C ASN A 59 4.41 -2.51 7.52
N ARG A 60 3.72 -2.39 8.65
CA ARG A 60 3.14 -1.11 9.07
C ARG A 60 4.21 -0.14 9.58
N ASP A 61 4.97 -0.56 10.59
CA ASP A 61 5.84 0.36 11.34
C ASP A 61 7.01 0.88 10.51
N TRP A 62 7.47 0.10 9.53
CA TRP A 62 8.57 0.49 8.64
C TRP A 62 8.09 0.83 7.25
N PHE A 63 7.49 -0.12 6.51
CA PHE A 63 7.22 0.10 5.09
C PHE A 63 6.13 1.16 4.86
N LEU A 64 4.97 1.05 5.51
CA LEU A 64 3.90 2.04 5.33
C LEU A 64 4.30 3.42 5.86
N ARG A 65 4.98 3.49 7.00
CA ARG A 65 5.51 4.76 7.52
C ARG A 65 6.62 5.35 6.66
N PHE A 66 7.45 4.52 6.03
CA PHE A 66 8.40 4.95 5.02
C PHE A 66 7.67 5.59 3.84
N LEU A 67 6.64 4.93 3.30
CA LEU A 67 5.82 5.46 2.20
C LEU A 67 5.28 6.85 2.53
N VAL A 68 4.59 7.00 3.67
CA VAL A 68 4.08 8.30 4.15
C VAL A 68 5.21 9.32 4.30
N CYS A 69 6.33 8.95 4.92
CA CYS A 69 7.48 9.85 5.08
C CYS A 69 7.98 10.40 3.75
N THR A 70 8.05 9.60 2.67
CA THR A 70 8.53 10.07 1.37
C THR A 70 7.70 11.21 0.78
N TRP A 71 6.44 11.36 1.21
CA TRP A 71 5.57 12.47 0.81
C TRP A 71 5.70 13.70 1.71
N GLU A 72 5.98 13.49 2.99
CA GLU A 72 6.13 14.57 3.97
C GLU A 72 7.45 15.34 3.81
N THR A 73 8.48 14.65 3.31
CA THR A 73 9.78 15.26 3.04
C THR A 73 9.67 16.30 1.92
N ARG A 74 10.23 17.50 2.13
CA ARG A 74 10.21 18.62 1.16
C ARG A 74 11.15 18.42 -0.04
N THR A 75 11.88 17.32 -0.05
CA THR A 75 12.85 16.96 -1.08
C THR A 75 12.13 16.17 -2.18
N MET A 76 12.57 16.29 -3.43
CA MET A 76 12.02 15.45 -4.49
C MET A 76 12.13 13.98 -4.11
N VAL A 77 11.02 13.23 -4.22
CA VAL A 77 10.82 11.79 -3.89
C VAL A 77 11.85 10.84 -4.55
N TYR A 78 12.72 11.40 -5.38
CA TYR A 78 13.66 10.73 -6.27
C TYR A 78 15.11 10.84 -5.81
N SER A 79 15.38 11.58 -4.73
CA SER A 79 16.72 11.65 -4.16
C SER A 79 17.03 10.40 -3.35
N ARG A 80 18.20 9.78 -3.54
CA ARG A 80 18.69 8.69 -2.67
C ARG A 80 18.66 9.05 -1.19
N SER A 81 18.89 10.32 -0.84
CA SER A 81 18.90 10.78 0.55
C SER A 81 17.56 10.58 1.26
N ILE A 82 16.44 10.59 0.53
CA ILE A 82 15.10 10.41 1.10
C ILE A 82 14.90 8.99 1.62
N VAL A 83 15.55 8.02 0.96
CA VAL A 83 15.46 6.61 1.35
C VAL A 83 16.12 6.44 2.71
N SER A 84 17.34 6.95 2.87
CA SER A 84 18.05 6.92 4.15
C SER A 84 17.33 7.72 5.24
N GLU A 85 16.83 8.92 4.93
CA GLU A 85 16.09 9.75 5.88
C GLU A 85 14.83 9.04 6.40
N CYS A 86 14.01 8.51 5.51
CA CYS A 86 12.77 7.85 5.90
C CYS A 86 12.99 6.47 6.54
N LEU A 87 14.01 5.70 6.14
CA LEU A 87 14.40 4.48 6.83
C LEU A 87 14.91 4.77 8.25
N ASN A 88 15.66 5.86 8.44
CA ASN A 88 16.10 6.28 9.76
C ASN A 88 14.92 6.75 10.63
N LYS A 89 13.94 7.46 10.05
CA LYS A 89 12.74 7.94 10.78
C LYS A 89 11.87 6.81 11.35
N VAL A 90 11.94 5.62 10.75
CA VAL A 90 11.24 4.42 11.24
C VAL A 90 12.14 3.48 12.04
N ASP A 91 13.37 3.90 12.37
CA ASP A 91 14.39 3.11 13.05
C ASP A 91 14.62 1.74 12.37
N ALA A 92 14.70 1.73 11.03
CA ALA A 92 14.95 0.50 10.28
C ALA A 92 16.33 -0.09 10.59
N ASP A 93 16.41 -1.42 10.65
CA ASP A 93 17.66 -2.12 10.89
C ASP A 93 18.71 -1.78 9.82
N LYS A 94 19.97 -1.60 10.24
CA LYS A 94 21.10 -1.36 9.31
C LYS A 94 21.22 -2.43 8.22
N LYS A 95 20.85 -3.68 8.52
CA LYS A 95 20.81 -4.78 7.55
C LYS A 95 19.77 -4.52 6.45
N VAL A 96 18.60 -4.00 6.81
CA VAL A 96 17.57 -3.61 5.84
C VAL A 96 18.05 -2.45 5.00
N SER A 97 18.60 -1.40 5.61
CA SER A 97 19.15 -0.26 4.85
C SER A 97 20.22 -0.70 3.84
N SER A 98 21.13 -1.59 4.25
CA SER A 98 22.17 -2.14 3.36
C SER A 98 21.58 -2.98 2.22
N ALA A 99 20.56 -3.79 2.50
CA ALA A 99 19.89 -4.59 1.48
C ALA A 99 19.10 -3.72 0.49
N VAL A 100 18.44 -2.66 0.98
CA VAL A 100 17.76 -1.67 0.13
C VAL A 100 18.77 -0.95 -0.76
N ASP A 101 19.93 -0.55 -0.24
CA ASP A 101 20.96 0.12 -1.05
C ASP A 101 21.48 -0.79 -2.16
N ALA A 102 21.76 -2.06 -1.85
CA ALA A 102 22.16 -3.06 -2.83
C ALA A 102 21.05 -3.31 -3.88
N CYS A 103 19.78 -3.36 -3.47
CA CYS A 103 18.65 -3.50 -4.38
C CYS A 103 18.54 -2.34 -5.37
N LEU A 104 18.82 -1.12 -4.90
CA LEU A 104 18.71 0.10 -5.69
C LEU A 104 19.85 0.29 -6.69
N GLU A 105 21.07 -0.14 -6.34
CA GLU A 105 22.24 -0.15 -7.21
C GLU A 105 22.29 -1.36 -8.14
N GLY A 106 21.71 -2.47 -7.72
CA GLY A 106 21.73 -3.73 -8.44
C GLY A 106 20.58 -3.93 -9.43
N SER A 107 20.65 -5.06 -10.14
CA SER A 107 19.61 -5.52 -11.05
C SER A 107 18.33 -5.98 -10.35
N GLU A 108 18.36 -6.18 -9.02
CA GLU A 108 17.18 -6.56 -8.25
C GLU A 108 16.08 -5.50 -8.39
N GLY A 109 16.37 -4.22 -8.17
CA GLY A 109 15.36 -3.17 -8.26
C GLY A 109 14.79 -3.02 -9.67
N ASP A 110 15.59 -3.22 -10.72
CA ASP A 110 15.10 -3.20 -12.11
C ASP A 110 14.21 -4.42 -12.41
N GLY A 111 14.59 -5.58 -11.86
CA GLY A 111 13.78 -6.80 -11.90
C GLY A 111 12.43 -6.62 -11.20
N LEU A 112 12.42 -5.99 -10.02
CA LEU A 112 11.20 -5.66 -9.28
C LEU A 112 10.30 -4.71 -10.08
N MET A 113 10.84 -3.65 -10.68
CA MET A 113 10.09 -2.72 -11.53
C MET A 113 9.42 -3.44 -12.71
N LEU A 114 10.14 -4.33 -13.40
CA LEU A 114 9.60 -5.09 -14.51
C LEU A 114 8.52 -6.09 -14.07
N GLN A 115 8.76 -6.79 -12.96
CA GLN A 115 7.80 -7.74 -12.38
C GLN A 115 6.51 -7.03 -11.98
N ASP A 116 6.64 -5.90 -11.29
CA ASP A 116 5.51 -5.14 -10.78
C ASP A 116 4.69 -4.53 -11.92
N ALA A 117 5.36 -3.96 -12.94
CA ALA A 117 4.72 -3.48 -14.16
C ALA A 117 3.89 -4.57 -14.88
N ARG A 118 4.41 -5.80 -14.95
CA ARG A 118 3.69 -6.95 -15.53
C ARG A 118 2.50 -7.34 -14.66
N LEU A 119 2.65 -7.33 -13.34
CA LEU A 119 1.59 -7.70 -12.41
C LEU A 119 0.42 -6.72 -12.45
N VAL A 120 0.69 -5.41 -12.36
CA VAL A 120 -0.37 -4.40 -12.41
C VAL A 120 -1.08 -4.41 -13.76
N ALA A 121 -0.34 -4.64 -14.85
CA ALA A 121 -0.93 -4.80 -16.19
C ALA A 121 -1.84 -6.04 -16.27
N LYS A 122 -1.37 -7.19 -15.76
CA LYS A 122 -2.15 -8.44 -15.70
C LYS A 122 -3.43 -8.28 -14.88
N ARG A 123 -3.39 -7.46 -13.82
CA ARG A 123 -4.54 -7.18 -12.96
C ARG A 123 -5.45 -6.06 -13.47
N GLY A 124 -5.16 -5.46 -14.64
CA GLY A 124 -5.94 -4.35 -15.19
C GLY A 124 -5.87 -3.06 -14.35
N MET A 125 -4.83 -2.90 -13.53
CA MET A 125 -4.62 -1.74 -12.66
C MET A 125 -3.87 -0.66 -13.44
N GLN A 126 -4.62 0.26 -14.05
CA GLN A 126 -4.05 1.29 -14.96
C GLN A 126 -4.10 2.71 -14.38
N ARG A 127 -4.75 2.88 -13.23
CA ARG A 127 -5.00 4.16 -12.57
C ARG A 127 -4.42 4.11 -11.16
N SER A 128 -3.72 5.17 -10.80
CA SER A 128 -3.26 5.36 -9.43
C SER A 128 -4.14 6.43 -8.81
N CYS A 129 -4.72 6.23 -7.64
CA CYS A 129 -4.64 5.05 -6.78
C CYS A 129 -5.68 3.97 -7.14
N THR A 130 -5.26 2.71 -7.33
CA THR A 130 -6.16 1.55 -7.34
C THR A 130 -5.97 0.76 -6.06
N VAL A 131 -7.02 0.62 -5.27
CA VAL A 131 -7.04 -0.20 -4.05
C VAL A 131 -7.43 -1.61 -4.44
N ALA A 132 -6.70 -2.60 -3.96
CA ALA A 132 -7.04 -4.01 -4.12
C ALA A 132 -6.92 -4.75 -2.79
N ILE A 133 -7.84 -5.67 -2.54
CA ILE A 133 -7.87 -6.53 -1.36
C ILE A 133 -7.75 -7.96 -1.86
N GLU A 134 -6.75 -8.70 -1.35
CA GLU A 134 -6.41 -10.06 -1.81
C GLU A 134 -6.29 -10.14 -3.36
N GLY A 135 -5.69 -9.11 -3.97
CA GLY A 135 -5.48 -9.03 -5.42
C GLY A 135 -6.72 -8.66 -6.25
N THR A 136 -7.89 -8.53 -5.63
CA THR A 136 -9.13 -8.11 -6.29
C THR A 136 -9.31 -6.61 -6.17
N LYS A 137 -9.53 -5.92 -7.30
CA LYS A 137 -9.77 -4.48 -7.33
C LYS A 137 -10.99 -4.12 -6.47
N ARG A 138 -10.82 -3.16 -5.56
CA ARG A 138 -11.83 -2.73 -4.59
C ARG A 138 -12.33 -1.30 -4.80
N CYS A 139 -11.48 -0.37 -5.23
CA CYS A 139 -11.85 1.04 -5.41
C CYS A 139 -10.77 1.76 -6.22
N ILE A 140 -11.13 2.76 -7.01
CA ILE A 140 -10.17 3.60 -7.73
C ILE A 140 -10.34 5.05 -7.28
N ARG A 141 -9.23 5.72 -7.02
CA ARG A 141 -9.14 7.18 -6.89
C ARG A 141 -8.32 7.74 -8.03
N ASP A 142 -8.89 8.61 -8.85
CA ASP A 142 -8.17 9.30 -9.94
C ASP A 142 -8.77 10.70 -10.07
N GLY A 143 -7.92 11.71 -10.24
CA GLY A 143 -8.36 13.10 -10.35
C GLY A 143 -9.06 13.60 -9.09
N GLY A 144 -8.64 13.13 -7.91
CA GLY A 144 -9.19 13.54 -6.63
C GLY A 144 -10.58 12.98 -6.28
N ARG A 145 -11.08 11.99 -7.05
CA ARG A 145 -12.42 11.40 -6.85
C ARG A 145 -12.35 9.88 -6.77
N TRP A 146 -13.15 9.32 -5.85
CA TRP A 146 -13.39 7.88 -5.77
C TRP A 146 -14.44 7.44 -6.80
N TYR A 147 -14.21 6.30 -7.45
CA TYR A 147 -15.16 5.63 -8.35
C TYR A 147 -14.82 4.15 -8.49
N ASP A 148 -15.77 3.37 -9.03
CA ASP A 148 -15.63 1.92 -9.18
C ASP A 148 -15.29 1.23 -7.84
N CYS A 149 -16.07 1.60 -6.81
CA CYS A 149 -15.90 1.19 -5.43
C CYS A 149 -17.08 0.30 -4.99
N PRO A 150 -17.15 -0.97 -5.45
CA PRO A 150 -18.17 -1.90 -5.01
C PRO A 150 -18.17 -2.01 -3.49
N GLY A 151 -19.34 -1.80 -2.87
CA GLY A 151 -19.47 -1.74 -1.43
C GLY A 151 -19.19 -0.37 -0.81
N GLY A 152 -18.90 0.68 -1.59
CA GLY A 152 -18.75 2.06 -1.10
C GLY A 152 -17.30 2.53 -0.92
N ASP A 153 -17.13 3.83 -0.68
CA ASP A 153 -15.84 4.54 -0.61
C ASP A 153 -15.57 5.18 0.76
N LYS A 154 -16.38 4.85 1.77
CA LYS A 154 -16.20 5.33 3.15
C LYS A 154 -15.27 4.41 3.94
N GLU A 155 -14.74 4.91 5.05
CA GLU A 155 -13.79 4.16 5.88
C GLU A 155 -14.42 2.82 6.33
N GLU A 156 -15.69 2.86 6.74
CA GLU A 156 -16.44 1.70 7.21
C GLU A 156 -16.64 0.65 6.11
N ASP A 157 -16.67 1.09 4.85
CA ASP A 157 -16.80 0.21 3.68
C ASP A 157 -15.51 -0.53 3.37
N PHE A 158 -14.36 0.13 3.55
CA PHE A 158 -13.06 -0.52 3.46
C PHE A 158 -12.85 -1.47 4.64
N VAL A 159 -13.20 -1.06 5.86
CA VAL A 159 -13.16 -1.92 7.06
C VAL A 159 -13.95 -3.21 6.82
N ARG A 160 -15.20 -3.10 6.36
CA ARG A 160 -16.03 -4.26 6.06
C ARG A 160 -15.37 -5.20 5.05
N SER A 161 -14.78 -4.63 4.00
CA SER A 161 -14.11 -5.42 2.96
C SER A 161 -12.85 -6.14 3.47
N LEU A 162 -12.07 -5.51 4.35
CA LEU A 162 -10.92 -6.13 5.01
C LEU A 162 -11.36 -7.27 5.93
N CYS A 163 -12.44 -7.05 6.68
CA CYS A 163 -13.02 -8.05 7.57
C CYS A 163 -13.57 -9.26 6.82
N ASP A 164 -14.29 -9.03 5.72
CA ASP A 164 -14.80 -10.09 4.86
C ASP A 164 -13.65 -10.89 4.22
N ALA A 165 -12.59 -10.22 3.77
CA ALA A 165 -11.40 -10.89 3.23
C ALA A 165 -10.68 -11.73 4.30
N TYR A 166 -10.52 -11.20 5.52
CA TYR A 166 -9.94 -11.94 6.64
C TYR A 166 -10.76 -13.20 6.97
N ARG A 167 -12.09 -13.06 7.06
CA ARG A 167 -13.02 -14.16 7.32
C ARG A 167 -12.92 -15.21 6.22
N ALA A 168 -12.94 -14.80 4.96
CA ALA A 168 -12.83 -15.70 3.82
C ALA A 168 -11.51 -16.49 3.81
N LYS A 169 -10.41 -15.85 4.24
CA LYS A 169 -9.07 -16.44 4.25
C LYS A 169 -8.81 -17.37 5.45
N THR A 170 -9.36 -17.04 6.62
CA THR A 170 -9.04 -17.72 7.89
C THR A 170 -10.18 -18.58 8.42
N GLY A 171 -11.41 -18.40 7.91
CA GLY A 171 -12.63 -19.01 8.45
C GLY A 171 -13.08 -18.41 9.80
N LYS A 172 -12.48 -17.31 10.27
CA LYS A 172 -12.74 -16.70 11.58
C LYS A 172 -12.98 -15.21 11.48
N ASP A 173 -13.69 -14.68 12.46
CA ASP A 173 -13.86 -13.24 12.63
C ASP A 173 -12.68 -12.67 13.40
N SER A 174 -12.10 -11.59 12.88
CA SER A 174 -11.08 -10.86 13.63
C SER A 174 -11.74 -10.09 14.78
N PRO A 175 -11.16 -10.07 15.98
CA PRO A 175 -11.65 -9.23 17.07
C PRO A 175 -11.55 -7.73 16.77
N LEU A 176 -10.78 -7.34 15.74
CA LEU A 176 -10.66 -5.96 15.25
C LEU A 176 -11.83 -5.56 14.35
N CYS A 177 -12.60 -6.53 13.86
CA CYS A 177 -13.75 -6.27 13.03
C CYS A 177 -14.94 -5.84 13.89
N PRO A 178 -15.71 -4.82 13.45
CA PRO A 178 -16.98 -4.53 14.07
C PRO A 178 -17.79 -5.83 14.12
N HIS A 179 -18.27 -6.21 15.29
CA HIS A 179 -19.21 -7.32 15.37
C HIS A 179 -20.40 -6.94 14.51
N ALA A 180 -20.81 -7.83 13.61
CA ALA A 180 -22.09 -7.67 12.96
C ALA A 180 -23.10 -7.44 14.08
N ALA A 181 -23.68 -6.25 14.16
CA ALA A 181 -24.80 -6.03 15.05
C ALA A 181 -25.77 -7.15 14.70
N HIS A 182 -26.00 -8.07 15.64
CA HIS A 182 -27.01 -9.09 15.48
C HIS A 182 -28.28 -8.34 15.10
N VAL A 183 -28.69 -8.42 13.84
CA VAL A 183 -30.05 -8.07 13.47
C VAL A 183 -30.88 -9.13 14.15
N SER A 184 -31.26 -8.84 15.39
CA SER A 184 -32.31 -9.53 16.10
C SER A 184 -33.53 -9.44 15.20
N THR A 185 -33.80 -10.50 14.45
CA THR A 185 -35.11 -10.70 13.88
C THR A 185 -36.05 -10.91 15.06
N SER A 186 -36.65 -9.82 15.56
CA SER A 186 -37.86 -9.91 16.35
C SER A 186 -38.91 -10.60 15.47
N ARG A 187 -39.11 -11.89 15.69
CA ARG A 187 -40.40 -12.51 15.36
C ARG A 187 -41.43 -11.83 16.24
N LYS A 188 -42.26 -10.99 15.63
CA LYS A 188 -43.58 -10.71 16.14
C LYS A 188 -44.51 -11.82 15.66
N GLU A 189 -45.38 -12.20 16.57
CA GLU A 189 -46.54 -13.11 16.49
C GLU A 189 -46.25 -14.59 16.74
#